data_AF-A0A958XEM6-F1
#
_entry.id   AF-A0A958XEM6-F1
#
_cell.length_a   1.000
_cell.length_b   1.000
_cell.length_c   1.000
_cell.angle_alpha   90.00
_cell.angle_beta   90.00
_cell.angle_gamma   90.00
#
_symmetry.space_group_name_H-M   'P 1'
#
loop_
_entity.id
_entity.type
_entity.pdbx_description
1 polymer ?
#
loop_
_entity_poly.entity_id
_entity_poly.type
_entity_poly.pdbx_seq_one_letter_code
_entity_poly.pdbx_strand_id
1 'polypeptide(L)'
;MKPPQANTVKKEINTYPRVIERIEDWPIYRLSKDRSEFIREIDEFTFNRLAKRHKKDLADVIVKTIYQERIRIKEAPWKVDPPNERQFWNRVSKRLIKKTLDRNDQEAKEAAEDILQKIIHRYSEEIVGTFQIPTFRFAQRFLTAFFNRLFNAAVGKSLRAIFRGRRHLYERLNVVGEVETLRALFDHGTVVVVPTHSSNLDSILVGYAMDQIMGLPSFSYGAGLNLYNFGPAAYFMNRLGAYRVDRRKKNPIYLETLKSMSMLSIRR
;
A
#
# COMPACT_ATOMS: atom_id res chain seq x y z
N MET A 1 1.79 -32.35 50.61
CA MET A 1 1.56 -32.49 49.15
C MET A 1 2.35 -31.41 48.43
N LYS A 2 3.33 -31.79 47.59
CA LYS A 2 4.00 -30.81 46.70
C LYS A 2 3.01 -30.43 45.59
N PRO A 3 2.90 -29.15 45.21
CA PRO A 3 2.05 -28.76 44.08
C PRO A 3 2.60 -29.42 42.80
N PRO A 4 1.73 -29.80 41.85
CA PRO A 4 2.16 -30.42 40.61
C PRO A 4 3.09 -29.48 39.86
N GLN A 5 4.25 -30.00 39.45
CA GLN A 5 5.14 -29.31 38.53
C GLN A 5 4.36 -29.10 37.23
N ALA A 6 4.12 -27.83 36.88
CA ALA A 6 3.60 -27.48 35.57
C ALA A 6 4.59 -28.03 34.52
N ASN A 7 4.15 -29.05 33.77
CA ASN A 7 4.84 -29.52 32.58
C ASN A 7 4.94 -28.34 31.61
N THR A 8 6.09 -27.65 31.61
CA THR A 8 6.45 -26.69 30.58
C THR A 8 6.76 -27.48 29.32
N VAL A 9 5.71 -27.77 28.54
CA VAL A 9 5.86 -28.19 27.15
C VAL A 9 6.78 -27.16 26.49
N LYS A 10 8.00 -27.58 26.11
CA LYS A 10 8.90 -26.76 25.31
C LYS A 10 8.17 -26.48 24.01
N LYS A 11 7.70 -25.25 23.86
CA LYS A 11 7.04 -24.79 22.65
C LYS A 11 8.08 -24.75 21.53
N GLU A 12 7.99 -25.67 20.57
CA GLU A 12 8.83 -25.61 19.37
C GLU A 12 8.44 -24.38 18.57
N ILE A 13 9.42 -23.51 18.35
CA ILE A 13 9.26 -22.33 17.51
C ILE A 13 9.85 -22.69 16.16
N ASN A 14 8.98 -22.91 15.17
CA ASN A 14 9.45 -23.11 13.81
C ASN A 14 9.59 -21.75 13.13
N THR A 15 10.83 -21.25 13.05
CA THR A 15 11.18 -20.17 12.13
C THR A 15 11.56 -20.77 10.80
N TYR A 16 10.94 -20.30 9.73
CA TYR A 16 11.15 -20.84 8.39
C TYR A 16 12.20 -20.04 7.63
N PRO A 17 13.03 -20.69 6.78
CA PRO A 17 13.91 -19.98 5.86
C PRO A 17 13.09 -19.16 4.85
N ARG A 18 13.71 -18.18 4.19
CA ARG A 18 12.97 -17.34 3.24
C ARG A 18 12.50 -18.18 2.05
N VAL A 19 11.28 -17.95 1.59
CA VAL A 19 10.79 -18.54 0.33
C VAL A 19 11.59 -17.99 -0.86
N ILE A 20 11.90 -16.69 -0.82
CA ILE A 20 12.77 -16.01 -1.78
C ILE A 20 13.92 -15.36 -1.01
N GLU A 21 15.12 -15.92 -1.14
CA GLU A 21 16.30 -15.52 -0.37
C GLU A 21 16.72 -14.06 -0.61
N ARG A 22 16.78 -13.66 -1.89
CA ARG A 22 17.21 -12.32 -2.28
C ARG A 22 16.02 -11.38 -2.34
N ILE A 23 16.10 -10.27 -1.61
CA ILE A 23 15.04 -9.25 -1.59
C ILE A 23 14.87 -8.61 -2.98
N GLU A 24 15.93 -8.56 -3.78
CA GLU A 24 15.93 -8.09 -5.16
C GLU A 24 15.03 -8.94 -6.08
N ASP A 25 14.81 -10.21 -5.73
CA ASP A 25 13.98 -11.12 -6.51
C ASP A 25 12.50 -11.09 -6.06
N TRP A 26 12.20 -10.37 -4.98
CA TRP A 26 10.85 -10.25 -4.45
C TRP A 26 9.94 -9.52 -5.46
N PRO A 27 8.70 -10.01 -5.67
CA PRO A 27 7.75 -9.39 -6.60
C PRO A 27 7.55 -7.89 -6.34
N ILE A 28 7.43 -7.48 -5.07
CA ILE A 28 7.24 -6.07 -4.69
C ILE A 28 8.43 -5.18 -5.02
N TYR A 29 9.66 -5.71 -4.97
CA TYR A 29 10.86 -4.96 -5.36
C TYR A 29 10.93 -4.82 -6.88
N ARG A 30 10.70 -5.92 -7.61
CA ARG A 30 10.66 -5.91 -9.08
C ARG A 30 9.59 -4.95 -9.61
N LEU A 31 8.40 -4.96 -9.02
CA LEU A 31 7.33 -4.00 -9.33
C LEU A 31 7.77 -2.55 -9.08
N SER A 32 8.45 -2.29 -7.96
CA SER A 32 8.95 -0.95 -7.65
C SER A 32 10.10 -0.49 -8.56
N LYS A 33 10.89 -1.41 -9.12
CA LYS A 33 11.97 -1.08 -10.06
C LYS A 33 11.41 -0.63 -11.41
N ASP A 34 10.32 -1.26 -11.83
CA ASP A 34 9.61 -0.96 -13.07
C ASP A 34 8.47 0.07 -12.87
N ARG A 35 8.59 0.94 -11.87
CA ARG A 35 7.50 1.86 -11.47
C ARG A 35 7.00 2.73 -12.63
N SER A 36 7.90 3.27 -13.43
CA SER A 36 7.54 4.20 -14.51
C SER A 36 6.73 3.49 -15.60
N GLU A 37 7.11 2.27 -15.99
CA GLU A 37 6.34 1.49 -16.96
C GLU A 37 5.02 1.01 -16.34
N PHE A 38 5.03 0.64 -15.06
CA PHE A 38 3.81 0.27 -14.37
C PHE A 38 2.79 1.42 -14.32
N ILE A 39 3.25 2.65 -14.10
CA ILE A 39 2.38 3.83 -14.17
C ILE A 39 1.84 4.05 -15.57
N ARG A 40 2.67 3.91 -16.61
CA ARG A 40 2.22 3.97 -18.01
C ARG A 40 1.14 2.93 -18.31
N GLU A 41 1.33 1.70 -17.85
CA GLU A 41 0.36 0.61 -18.02
C GLU A 41 -0.97 0.93 -17.31
N ILE A 42 -0.91 1.44 -16.08
CA ILE A 42 -2.10 1.90 -15.34
C ILE A 42 -2.82 3.02 -16.09
N ASP A 43 -2.06 4.01 -16.57
CA ASP A 43 -2.58 5.18 -17.26
C ASP A 43 -3.35 4.76 -18.53
N GLU A 44 -2.71 3.93 -19.37
CA GLU A 44 -3.30 3.41 -20.60
C GLU A 44 -4.52 2.53 -20.32
N PHE A 45 -4.40 1.58 -19.38
CA PHE A 45 -5.49 0.67 -19.04
C PHE A 45 -6.71 1.42 -18.49
N THR A 46 -6.47 2.40 -17.60
CA THR A 46 -7.55 3.21 -17.01
C THR A 46 -8.18 4.11 -18.07
N PHE A 47 -7.37 4.76 -18.91
CA PHE A 47 -7.85 5.63 -19.97
C PHE A 47 -8.76 4.86 -20.93
N ASN A 48 -8.31 3.72 -21.43
CA ASN A 48 -9.09 2.89 -22.36
C ASN A 48 -10.43 2.45 -21.75
N ARG A 49 -10.46 2.10 -20.46
CA ARG A 49 -11.70 1.73 -19.77
C ARG A 49 -12.65 2.90 -19.60
N LEU A 50 -12.16 4.06 -19.16
CA LEU A 50 -12.99 5.24 -18.95
C LEU A 50 -13.49 5.83 -20.27
N ALA A 51 -12.63 5.95 -21.28
CA ALA A 51 -13.00 6.43 -22.61
C ALA A 51 -14.03 5.50 -23.29
N LYS A 52 -13.88 4.18 -23.14
CA LYS A 52 -14.87 3.22 -23.65
C LYS A 52 -16.20 3.28 -22.90
N ARG A 53 -16.17 3.46 -21.58
CA ARG A 53 -17.36 3.49 -20.72
C ARG A 53 -18.14 4.81 -20.88
N HIS A 54 -17.43 5.92 -20.99
CA HIS A 54 -17.99 7.27 -20.98
C HIS A 54 -17.89 7.97 -22.34
N LYS A 55 -18.20 7.26 -23.42
CA LYS A 55 -18.03 7.80 -24.80
C LYS A 55 -18.79 9.10 -25.07
N LYS A 56 -19.92 9.31 -24.39
CA LYS A 56 -20.83 10.46 -24.63
C LYS A 56 -20.81 11.49 -23.49
N ASP A 57 -20.46 11.06 -22.28
CA ASP A 57 -20.55 11.83 -21.03
C ASP A 57 -19.16 12.06 -20.38
N LEU A 58 -18.06 11.85 -21.11
CA LEU A 58 -16.71 12.01 -20.56
C LEU A 58 -16.49 13.40 -19.95
N ALA A 59 -16.97 14.45 -20.62
CA ALA A 59 -16.87 15.81 -20.12
C ALA A 59 -17.57 15.97 -18.75
N ASP A 60 -18.77 15.41 -18.60
CA ASP A 60 -19.53 15.46 -17.35
C ASP A 60 -18.82 14.73 -16.21
N VAL A 61 -18.22 13.57 -16.52
CA VAL A 61 -17.41 12.80 -15.57
C VAL A 61 -16.20 13.61 -15.10
N ILE A 62 -15.53 14.33 -16.01
CA ILE A 62 -14.41 15.20 -15.68
C ILE A 62 -14.90 16.41 -14.84
N VAL A 63 -16.00 17.07 -15.22
CA VAL A 63 -16.58 18.19 -14.46
C VAL A 63 -16.91 17.76 -13.03
N LYS A 64 -17.60 16.62 -12.89
CA LYS A 64 -17.93 16.04 -11.58
C LYS A 64 -16.68 15.76 -10.76
N THR A 65 -15.64 15.20 -11.38
CA THR A 65 -14.37 14.92 -10.73
C THR A 65 -13.69 16.20 -10.23
N ILE A 66 -13.59 17.22 -11.08
CA ILE A 66 -13.03 18.54 -10.72
C ILE A 66 -13.81 19.14 -9.54
N TYR A 67 -15.13 19.10 -9.59
CA TYR A 67 -16.00 19.63 -8.55
C TYR A 67 -15.76 18.94 -7.20
N GLN A 68 -15.77 17.60 -7.18
CA GLN A 68 -15.52 16.81 -5.97
C GLN A 68 -14.13 17.06 -5.39
N GLU A 69 -13.11 17.23 -6.23
CA GLU A 69 -11.75 17.53 -5.78
C GLU A 69 -11.63 18.94 -5.22
N ARG A 70 -12.29 19.93 -5.82
CA ARG A 70 -12.33 21.30 -5.27
C ARG A 70 -12.99 21.34 -3.89
N ILE A 71 -14.08 20.60 -3.69
CA ILE A 71 -14.71 20.43 -2.38
C ILE A 71 -13.74 19.77 -1.41
N ARG A 72 -13.12 18.64 -1.78
CA ARG A 72 -12.17 17.92 -0.91
C ARG A 72 -11.03 18.83 -0.43
N ILE A 73 -10.44 19.60 -1.35
CA ILE A 73 -9.32 20.52 -1.05
C ILE A 73 -9.75 21.64 -0.09
N LYS A 74 -11.01 22.07 -0.15
CA LYS A 74 -11.55 23.11 0.71
C LYS A 74 -11.94 22.57 2.08
N GLU A 75 -12.70 21.49 2.12
CA GLU A 75 -13.39 21.00 3.31
C GLU A 75 -12.58 19.96 4.11
N ALA A 76 -11.66 19.25 3.47
CA ALA A 76 -10.91 18.16 4.11
C ALA A 76 -9.43 18.10 3.69
N PRO A 77 -8.64 19.20 3.79
CA PRO A 77 -7.22 19.19 3.43
C PRO A 77 -6.37 18.37 4.41
N TRP A 78 -5.37 17.65 3.90
CA TRP A 78 -4.34 17.00 4.71
C TRP A 78 -2.96 17.58 4.42
N LYS A 79 -2.06 17.51 5.41
CA LYS A 79 -0.68 18.02 5.28
C LYS A 79 0.11 17.32 4.16
N VAL A 80 -0.28 16.09 3.86
CA VAL A 80 0.34 15.26 2.81
C VAL A 80 -0.19 15.53 1.41
N ASP A 81 -1.23 16.35 1.28
CA ASP A 81 -1.78 16.71 -0.02
C ASP A 81 -0.74 17.52 -0.81
N PRO A 82 -0.58 17.28 -2.13
CA PRO A 82 0.39 18.02 -2.92
C PRO A 82 0.13 19.54 -2.86
N PRO A 83 1.16 20.37 -2.63
CA PRO A 83 0.98 21.82 -2.48
C PRO A 83 0.42 22.50 -3.73
N ASN A 84 0.57 21.85 -4.89
CA ASN A 84 0.09 22.36 -6.18
C ASN A 84 -1.32 21.86 -6.58
N GLU A 85 -2.07 21.18 -5.69
CA GLU A 85 -3.40 20.64 -6.03
C GLU A 85 -4.36 21.72 -6.54
N ARG A 86 -4.47 22.85 -5.82
CA ARG A 86 -5.34 23.97 -6.22
C ARG A 86 -4.99 24.49 -7.61
N GLN A 87 -3.70 24.66 -7.90
CA GLN A 87 -3.24 25.13 -9.21
C GLN A 87 -3.56 24.13 -10.32
N PHE A 88 -3.34 22.83 -10.07
CA PHE A 88 -3.63 21.78 -11.03
C PHE A 88 -5.12 21.76 -11.42
N TRP A 89 -6.02 21.70 -10.43
CA TRP A 89 -7.46 21.63 -10.69
C TRP A 89 -8.01 22.91 -11.33
N ASN A 90 -7.49 24.08 -10.96
CA ASN A 90 -7.84 25.34 -11.61
C ASN A 90 -7.40 25.36 -13.08
N ARG A 91 -6.20 24.85 -13.40
CA ARG A 91 -5.69 24.78 -14.77
C ARG A 91 -6.53 23.83 -15.63
N VAL A 92 -6.83 22.65 -15.10
CA VAL A 92 -7.66 21.64 -15.78
C VAL A 92 -9.08 22.17 -16.02
N SER A 93 -9.68 22.80 -15.01
CA SER A 93 -11.01 23.41 -15.12
C SER A 93 -11.08 24.51 -16.19
N LYS A 94 -10.11 25.45 -16.19
CA LYS A 94 -10.03 26.50 -17.22
C LYS A 94 -9.87 25.93 -18.62
N ARG A 95 -9.03 24.90 -18.78
CA ARG A 95 -8.79 24.24 -20.07
C ARG A 95 -10.05 23.53 -20.57
N LEU A 96 -10.80 22.87 -19.68
CA LEU A 96 -12.05 22.19 -20.04
C LEU A 96 -13.07 23.21 -20.56
N ILE A 97 -13.39 24.24 -19.76
CA ILE A 97 -14.39 25.26 -20.10
C ILE A 97 -14.08 25.93 -21.44
N LYS A 98 -12.83 26.38 -21.64
CA LYS A 98 -12.41 27.02 -22.89
C LYS A 98 -12.61 26.11 -24.10
N LYS A 99 -12.27 24.82 -23.97
CA LYS A 99 -12.32 23.89 -25.11
C LYS A 99 -13.70 23.32 -25.38
N THR A 100 -14.60 23.30 -24.39
CA THR A 100 -15.99 22.85 -24.58
C THR A 100 -16.92 23.94 -25.12
N LEU A 101 -16.60 25.23 -24.93
CA LEU A 101 -17.42 26.33 -25.42
C LEU A 101 -17.08 26.77 -26.85
N ASP A 102 -15.83 26.60 -27.30
CA ASP A 102 -15.28 27.30 -28.46
C ASP A 102 -15.14 26.44 -29.75
N ARG A 103 -15.53 25.14 -29.76
CA ARG A 103 -15.10 24.18 -30.82
C ARG A 103 -16.15 23.13 -31.21
N ASN A 104 -15.98 22.55 -32.41
CA ASN A 104 -16.74 21.39 -32.90
C ASN A 104 -16.61 20.17 -31.97
N ASP A 105 -17.60 19.28 -31.99
CA ASP A 105 -17.71 18.10 -31.12
C ASP A 105 -16.44 17.24 -31.05
N GLN A 106 -15.71 17.08 -32.17
CA GLN A 106 -14.51 16.26 -32.24
C GLN A 106 -13.33 16.87 -31.47
N GLU A 107 -13.06 18.17 -31.62
CA GLU A 107 -11.96 18.82 -30.90
C GLU A 107 -12.25 18.93 -29.40
N ALA A 108 -13.53 19.12 -29.02
CA ALA A 108 -13.97 19.10 -27.63
C ALA A 108 -13.75 17.72 -27.00
N LYS A 109 -13.97 16.64 -27.76
CA LYS A 109 -13.71 15.27 -27.31
C LYS A 109 -12.22 15.00 -27.09
N GLU A 110 -11.36 15.34 -28.05
CA GLU A 110 -9.90 15.18 -27.92
C GLU A 110 -9.34 15.99 -26.74
N ALA A 111 -9.91 17.18 -26.51
CA ALA A 111 -9.58 18.00 -25.35
C ALA A 111 -9.93 17.32 -24.02
N ALA A 112 -11.10 16.70 -23.93
CA ALA A 112 -11.55 15.95 -22.76
C ALA A 112 -10.67 14.72 -22.51
N GLU A 113 -10.28 14.01 -23.57
CA GLU A 113 -9.37 12.86 -23.49
C GLU A 113 -7.97 13.25 -22.98
N ASP A 114 -7.36 14.34 -23.47
CA ASP A 114 -6.09 14.85 -22.92
C ASP A 114 -6.21 15.21 -21.43
N ILE A 115 -7.33 15.85 -21.05
CA ILE A 115 -7.57 16.22 -19.65
C ILE A 115 -7.71 14.96 -18.79
N LEU A 116 -8.46 13.97 -19.26
CA LEU A 116 -8.62 12.68 -18.60
C LEU A 116 -7.26 12.04 -18.33
N GLN A 117 -6.39 11.97 -19.36
CA GLN A 117 -5.05 11.39 -19.23
C GLN A 117 -4.22 12.10 -18.16
N LYS A 118 -4.28 13.43 -18.08
CA LYS A 118 -3.58 14.21 -17.04
C LYS A 118 -4.10 13.95 -15.63
N ILE A 119 -5.42 13.76 -15.47
CA ILE A 119 -6.02 13.43 -14.18
C ILE A 119 -5.61 12.01 -13.76
N ILE A 120 -5.72 11.05 -14.67
CA ILE A 120 -5.31 9.65 -14.42
C ILE A 120 -3.85 9.59 -14.02
N HIS A 121 -2.95 10.22 -14.80
CA HIS A 121 -1.52 10.23 -14.52
C HIS A 121 -1.19 10.83 -13.14
N ARG A 122 -1.89 11.91 -12.75
CA ARG A 122 -1.74 12.49 -11.41
C ARG A 122 -2.16 11.49 -10.33
N TYR A 123 -3.25 10.77 -10.53
CA TYR A 123 -3.72 9.78 -9.57
C TYR A 123 -2.84 8.53 -9.53
N SER A 124 -2.35 8.02 -10.65
CA SER A 124 -1.45 6.85 -10.67
C SER A 124 -0.13 7.16 -9.98
N GLU A 125 0.46 8.35 -10.19
CA GLU A 125 1.63 8.83 -9.46
C GLU A 125 1.39 8.95 -7.94
N GLU A 126 0.18 9.38 -7.54
CA GLU A 126 -0.23 9.43 -6.14
C GLU A 126 -0.41 8.02 -5.55
N ILE A 127 -1.07 7.12 -6.26
CA ILE A 127 -1.44 5.79 -5.76
C ILE A 127 -0.22 4.88 -5.67
N VAL A 128 0.61 4.83 -6.72
CA VAL A 128 1.71 3.87 -6.82
C VAL A 128 2.81 4.19 -5.79
N GLY A 129 3.12 3.20 -4.96
CA GLY A 129 4.16 3.26 -3.94
C GLY A 129 5.56 2.91 -4.47
N THR A 130 6.55 2.90 -3.58
CA THR A 130 7.91 2.40 -3.87
C THR A 130 8.35 1.40 -2.81
N PHE A 131 9.31 0.56 -3.15
CA PHE A 131 9.93 -0.38 -2.23
C PHE A 131 11.45 -0.22 -2.25
N GLN A 132 12.02 0.14 -1.10
CA GLN A 132 13.45 0.41 -0.94
C GLN A 132 14.06 -0.57 0.06
N ILE A 133 14.97 -1.41 -0.41
CA ILE A 133 15.64 -2.45 0.40
C ILE A 133 16.29 -1.86 1.68
N PRO A 134 17.03 -0.73 1.63
CA PRO A 134 17.64 -0.18 2.84
C PRO A 134 16.59 0.22 3.90
N THR A 135 15.47 0.81 3.46
CA THR A 135 14.38 1.21 4.33
C THR A 135 13.66 -0.01 4.92
N PHE A 136 13.43 -1.05 4.12
CA PHE A 136 12.85 -2.30 4.57
C PHE A 136 13.74 -3.01 5.62
N ARG A 137 15.05 -3.15 5.35
CA ARG A 137 16.00 -3.75 6.30
C ARG A 137 16.08 -2.96 7.62
N PHE A 138 16.01 -1.63 7.55
CA PHE A 138 15.90 -0.81 8.76
C PHE A 138 14.62 -1.11 9.53
N ALA A 139 13.47 -1.16 8.84
CA ALA A 139 12.19 -1.46 9.46
C ALA A 139 12.20 -2.84 10.15
N GLN A 140 12.76 -3.88 9.51
CA GLN A 140 12.92 -5.20 10.13
C GLN A 140 13.68 -5.16 11.46
N ARG A 141 14.83 -4.46 11.48
CA ARG A 141 15.65 -4.31 12.70
C ARG A 141 14.92 -3.53 13.78
N PHE A 142 14.27 -2.43 13.39
CA PHE A 142 13.50 -1.59 14.31
C PHE A 142 12.31 -2.36 14.91
N LEU A 143 11.50 -3.02 14.08
CA LEU A 143 10.33 -3.80 14.53
C LEU A 143 10.74 -4.95 15.43
N THR A 144 11.84 -5.63 15.11
CA THR A 144 12.40 -6.67 15.98
C THR A 144 12.73 -6.12 17.36
N ALA A 145 13.41 -4.98 17.45
CA ALA A 145 13.73 -4.35 18.73
C ALA A 145 12.47 -3.85 19.46
N PHE A 146 11.54 -3.24 18.72
CA PHE A 146 10.28 -2.71 19.25
C PHE A 146 9.41 -3.82 19.86
N PHE A 147 9.16 -4.91 19.14
CA PHE A 147 8.35 -6.02 19.63
C PHE A 147 9.05 -6.76 20.78
N ASN A 148 10.38 -6.95 20.71
CA ASN A 148 11.14 -7.48 21.84
C ASN A 148 10.89 -6.66 23.11
N ARG A 149 10.98 -5.33 23.01
CA ARG A 149 10.74 -4.44 24.16
C ARG A 149 9.29 -4.51 24.64
N LEU A 150 8.32 -4.47 23.71
CA LEU A 150 6.89 -4.46 24.02
C LEU A 150 6.48 -5.74 24.77
N PHE A 151 6.85 -6.90 24.23
CA PHE A 151 6.50 -8.17 24.87
C PHE A 151 7.25 -8.35 26.19
N ASN A 152 8.52 -7.96 26.29
CA ASN A 152 9.28 -8.06 27.55
C ASN A 152 8.72 -7.12 28.65
N ALA A 153 8.27 -5.92 28.29
CA ALA A 153 7.65 -4.99 29.22
C ALA A 153 6.31 -5.49 29.77
N ALA A 154 5.50 -6.17 28.94
CA ALA A 154 4.20 -6.72 29.34
C ALA A 154 4.28 -7.86 30.39
N VAL A 155 5.46 -8.46 30.61
CA VAL A 155 5.63 -9.65 31.47
C VAL A 155 6.25 -9.32 32.83
N GLY A 156 6.65 -8.07 33.09
CA GLY A 156 7.04 -7.60 34.42
C GLY A 156 8.04 -8.51 35.16
N LYS A 157 9.31 -8.57 34.74
CA LYS A 157 10.46 -8.91 35.63
C LYS A 157 11.83 -8.77 34.95
N SER A 158 12.73 -8.07 35.67
CA SER A 158 14.20 -8.03 35.57
C SER A 158 14.84 -7.46 34.29
N LEU A 159 15.57 -6.35 34.45
CA LEU A 159 16.48 -5.73 33.47
C LEU A 159 17.53 -6.72 32.90
N ARG A 160 17.83 -7.83 33.60
CA ARG A 160 18.73 -8.91 33.10
C ARG A 160 18.11 -9.77 32.00
N ALA A 161 16.78 -9.80 31.84
CA ALA A 161 16.10 -10.56 30.78
C ALA A 161 16.18 -9.85 29.41
N ILE A 162 16.37 -8.52 29.41
CA ILE A 162 16.46 -7.69 28.20
C ILE A 162 17.69 -8.06 27.35
N PHE A 163 18.80 -8.48 27.99
CA PHE A 163 20.05 -8.84 27.31
C PHE A 163 20.09 -10.26 26.73
N ARG A 164 19.10 -11.13 26.98
CA ARG A 164 18.98 -12.47 26.34
C ARG A 164 18.06 -12.48 25.11
N GLY A 165 17.58 -11.29 24.69
CA GLY A 165 16.34 -11.07 23.93
C GLY A 165 16.37 -11.20 22.41
N ARG A 166 16.76 -12.36 21.87
CA ARG A 166 16.36 -12.75 20.49
C ARG A 166 15.46 -13.98 20.43
N ARG A 167 15.68 -14.96 21.31
CA ARG A 167 14.91 -16.22 21.33
C ARG A 167 13.47 -16.03 21.85
N HIS A 168 13.27 -15.13 22.83
CA HIS A 168 11.95 -14.94 23.47
C HIS A 168 10.86 -14.25 22.63
N LEU A 169 11.19 -13.54 21.54
CA LEU A 169 10.16 -12.87 20.74
C LEU A 169 9.33 -13.89 19.96
N TYR A 170 10.02 -14.80 19.27
CA TYR A 170 9.39 -15.84 18.47
C TYR A 170 8.67 -16.89 19.35
N GLU A 171 9.11 -17.10 20.60
CA GLU A 171 8.38 -17.94 21.58
C GLU A 171 6.97 -17.42 21.88
N ARG A 172 6.81 -16.09 21.80
CA ARG A 172 5.57 -15.41 22.19
C ARG A 172 4.60 -15.21 21.03
N LEU A 173 5.11 -15.18 19.80
CA LEU A 173 4.29 -15.17 18.60
C LEU A 173 4.06 -16.59 18.12
N ASN A 174 2.90 -17.15 18.47
CA ASN A 174 2.50 -18.46 17.98
C ASN A 174 1.92 -18.30 16.57
N VAL A 175 2.62 -18.80 15.55
CA VAL A 175 2.05 -18.99 14.22
C VAL A 175 1.54 -20.42 14.15
N VAL A 176 0.24 -20.58 13.91
CA VAL A 176 -0.43 -21.88 13.83
C VAL A 176 -1.14 -21.99 12.48
N GLY A 177 -1.17 -23.19 11.92
CA GLY A 177 -1.82 -23.50 10.65
C GLY A 177 -0.84 -24.04 9.61
N GLU A 178 -1.31 -24.11 8.37
CA GLU A 178 -0.62 -24.74 7.24
C GLU A 178 0.44 -23.82 6.62
N VAL A 179 1.52 -23.53 7.35
CA VAL A 179 2.57 -22.57 6.93
C VAL A 179 3.31 -23.08 5.68
N GLU A 180 3.65 -24.35 5.63
CA GLU A 180 4.34 -25.00 4.52
C GLU A 180 3.48 -25.01 3.26
N THR A 181 2.19 -25.32 3.40
CA THR A 181 1.22 -25.23 2.29
C THR A 181 1.15 -23.81 1.74
N LEU A 182 1.04 -22.80 2.61
CA LEU A 182 1.06 -21.39 2.18
C LEU A 182 2.37 -21.01 1.48
N ARG A 183 3.51 -21.51 1.96
CA ARG A 183 4.82 -21.28 1.33
C ARG A 183 4.88 -21.89 -0.07
N ALA A 184 4.36 -23.11 -0.25
CA ALA A 184 4.30 -23.79 -1.55
C ALA A 184 3.40 -23.06 -2.56
N LEU A 185 2.40 -22.28 -2.12
CA LEU A 185 1.57 -21.49 -3.03
C LEU A 185 2.36 -20.47 -3.86
N PHE A 186 3.51 -20.00 -3.38
CA PHE A 186 4.38 -19.09 -4.14
C PHE A 186 4.96 -19.72 -5.41
N ASP A 187 5.02 -21.06 -5.47
CA ASP A 187 5.46 -21.78 -6.67
C ASP A 187 4.32 -21.95 -7.70
N HIS A 188 3.07 -21.71 -7.30
CA HIS A 188 1.89 -21.91 -8.14
C HIS A 188 1.31 -20.60 -8.71
N GLY A 189 1.52 -19.46 -8.05
CA GLY A 189 1.05 -18.16 -8.56
C GLY A 189 1.00 -17.05 -7.52
N THR A 190 0.21 -16.02 -7.83
CA THR A 190 0.06 -14.83 -6.98
C THR A 190 -0.67 -15.17 -5.68
N VAL A 191 0.01 -14.98 -4.55
CA VAL A 191 -0.57 -15.17 -3.22
C VAL A 191 -1.21 -13.86 -2.74
N VAL A 192 -2.52 -13.88 -2.50
CA VAL A 192 -3.27 -12.77 -1.92
C VAL A 192 -3.63 -13.09 -0.47
N VAL A 193 -3.07 -12.31 0.46
CA VAL A 193 -3.33 -12.46 1.90
C VAL A 193 -4.49 -11.57 2.30
N VAL A 194 -5.49 -12.15 2.97
CA VAL A 194 -6.69 -11.45 3.43
C VAL A 194 -6.76 -11.54 4.96
N PRO A 195 -6.03 -10.67 5.70
CA PRO A 195 -5.98 -10.77 7.15
C PRO A 195 -7.24 -10.18 7.78
N THR A 196 -7.72 -10.82 8.85
CA THR A 196 -8.65 -10.19 9.80
C THR A 196 -7.82 -9.48 10.88
N HIS A 197 -7.93 -8.16 11.00
CA HIS A 197 -7.21 -7.40 12.03
C HIS A 197 -8.08 -6.33 12.68
N SER A 198 -7.82 -6.02 13.94
CA SER A 198 -8.61 -5.06 14.72
C SER A 198 -7.93 -3.70 14.87
N SER A 199 -6.60 -3.63 14.69
CA SER A 199 -5.81 -2.42 14.92
C SER A 199 -4.68 -2.22 13.88
N ASN A 200 -4.16 -0.99 13.76
CA ASN A 200 -2.98 -0.70 12.93
C ASN A 200 -1.72 -1.46 13.42
N LEU A 201 -1.62 -1.74 14.72
CA LEU A 201 -0.51 -2.49 15.29
C LEU A 201 -0.59 -3.96 14.89
N ASP A 202 -1.81 -4.52 14.82
CA ASP A 202 -2.04 -5.89 14.38
C ASP A 202 -1.55 -6.06 12.94
N SER A 203 -1.82 -5.11 12.04
CA SER A 203 -1.35 -5.16 10.65
C SER A 203 0.18 -5.20 10.56
N ILE A 204 0.87 -4.40 11.39
CA ILE A 204 2.34 -4.41 11.45
C ILE A 204 2.86 -5.73 12.02
N LEU A 205 2.21 -6.27 13.05
CA LEU A 205 2.59 -7.52 13.67
C LEU A 205 2.40 -8.72 12.73
N VAL A 206 1.28 -8.76 12.00
CA VAL A 206 1.01 -9.78 10.98
C VAL A 206 2.06 -9.73 9.89
N GLY A 207 2.37 -8.54 9.35
CA GLY A 207 3.44 -8.38 8.35
C GLY A 207 4.81 -8.81 8.89
N TYR A 208 5.11 -8.48 10.16
CA TYR A 208 6.33 -8.91 10.83
C TYR A 208 6.41 -10.43 10.99
N ALA A 209 5.32 -11.09 11.41
CA ALA A 209 5.27 -12.54 11.55
C ALA A 209 5.42 -13.26 10.20
N MET A 210 4.75 -12.77 9.15
CA MET A 210 4.88 -13.30 7.79
C MET A 210 6.33 -13.25 7.29
N ASP A 211 7.03 -12.14 7.51
CA ASP A 211 8.41 -11.96 7.06
C ASP A 211 9.42 -12.71 7.96
N GLN A 212 9.38 -12.50 9.28
CA GLN A 212 10.43 -12.98 10.19
C GLN A 212 10.21 -14.41 10.71
N ILE A 213 8.96 -14.88 10.78
CA ILE A 213 8.63 -16.23 11.27
C ILE A 213 8.39 -17.16 10.10
N MET A 214 7.52 -16.76 9.17
CA MET A 214 7.07 -17.63 8.07
C MET A 214 7.98 -17.57 6.84
N GLY A 215 8.94 -16.64 6.81
CA GLY A 215 9.91 -16.48 5.71
C GLY A 215 9.28 -16.00 4.39
N LEU A 216 8.11 -15.38 4.44
CA LEU A 216 7.41 -14.88 3.26
C LEU A 216 8.02 -13.55 2.77
N PRO A 217 7.97 -13.27 1.45
CA PRO A 217 8.29 -11.93 0.96
C PRO A 217 7.30 -10.89 1.47
N SER A 218 7.69 -9.61 1.43
CA SER A 218 6.77 -8.53 1.78
C SER A 218 5.65 -8.40 0.74
N PHE A 219 4.42 -8.27 1.23
CA PHE A 219 3.24 -8.07 0.41
C PHE A 219 3.05 -6.59 0.05
N SER A 220 2.43 -6.33 -1.11
CA SER A 220 1.89 -4.99 -1.40
C SER A 220 0.55 -4.82 -0.68
N TYR A 221 0.34 -3.66 -0.07
CA TYR A 221 -0.86 -3.37 0.71
C TYR A 221 -1.30 -1.91 0.53
N GLY A 222 -2.60 -1.68 0.66
CA GLY A 222 -3.16 -0.33 0.63
C GLY A 222 -3.00 0.35 1.97
N ALA A 223 -2.31 1.49 2.00
CA ALA A 223 -2.20 2.33 3.18
C ALA A 223 -3.04 3.60 3.02
N GLY A 224 -3.86 3.89 4.03
CA GLY A 224 -4.64 5.12 4.09
C GLY A 224 -3.73 6.35 4.06
N LEU A 225 -4.04 7.32 3.21
CA LEU A 225 -3.20 8.51 3.02
C LEU A 225 -3.08 9.34 4.33
N ASN A 226 -4.00 9.19 5.28
CA ASN A 226 -3.92 9.81 6.62
C ASN A 226 -2.72 9.35 7.45
N LEU A 227 -2.24 8.11 7.26
CA LEU A 227 -1.10 7.58 8.00
C LEU A 227 0.20 8.33 7.67
N TYR A 228 0.22 9.03 6.53
CA TYR A 228 1.38 9.80 6.06
C TYR A 228 1.47 11.20 6.71
N ASN A 229 0.51 11.62 7.54
CA ASN A 229 0.54 12.95 8.15
C ASN A 229 1.69 13.12 9.17
N PHE A 230 2.23 12.03 9.71
CA PHE A 230 3.42 12.03 10.55
C PHE A 230 4.68 11.79 9.71
N GLY A 231 5.56 12.79 9.61
CA GLY A 231 6.71 12.81 8.68
C GLY A 231 7.58 11.54 8.70
N PRO A 232 8.00 11.02 9.87
CA PRO A 232 8.73 9.75 9.94
C PRO A 232 7.93 8.57 9.37
N ALA A 233 6.65 8.43 9.71
CA ALA A 233 5.81 7.34 9.19
C ALA A 233 5.63 7.45 7.67
N ALA A 234 5.46 8.67 7.14
CA ALA A 234 5.35 8.93 5.71
C ALA A 234 6.59 8.50 4.93
N TYR A 235 7.77 8.78 5.49
CA TYR A 235 9.05 8.38 4.89
C TYR A 235 9.17 6.87 4.77
N PHE A 236 8.80 6.12 5.81
CA PHE A 236 8.87 4.66 5.80
C PHE A 236 7.80 4.03 4.92
N MET A 237 6.52 4.36 5.08
CA MET A 237 5.44 3.69 4.35
C MET A 237 5.54 3.85 2.82
N ASN A 238 5.96 5.03 2.34
CA ASN A 238 6.16 5.27 0.91
C ASN A 238 7.23 4.36 0.29
N ARG A 239 8.11 3.80 1.13
CA ARG A 239 9.31 3.02 0.75
C ARG A 239 9.22 1.54 1.15
N LEU A 240 8.11 1.13 1.77
CA LEU A 240 7.86 -0.26 2.20
C LEU A 240 6.90 -1.00 1.25
N GLY A 241 6.59 -0.42 0.09
CA GLY A 241 5.76 -1.06 -0.94
C GLY A 241 4.25 -0.90 -0.73
N ALA A 242 3.84 0.01 0.15
CA ALA A 242 2.44 0.38 0.32
C ALA A 242 1.98 1.28 -0.82
N TYR A 243 0.88 0.93 -1.48
CA TYR A 243 0.19 1.87 -2.36
C TYR A 243 -0.74 2.77 -1.56
N ARG A 244 -0.89 4.01 -1.99
CA ARG A 244 -1.61 5.05 -1.26
C ARG A 244 -3.10 4.99 -1.60
N VAL A 245 -3.93 5.05 -0.56
CA VAL A 245 -5.38 5.10 -0.68
C VAL A 245 -5.91 6.35 0.01
N ASP A 246 -6.32 7.33 -0.78
CA ASP A 246 -7.09 8.46 -0.29
C ASP A 246 -8.59 8.13 -0.26
N ARG A 247 -9.08 7.76 0.92
CA ARG A 247 -10.50 7.46 1.13
C ARG A 247 -11.42 8.67 0.91
N ARG A 248 -10.91 9.91 0.91
CA ARG A 248 -11.69 11.12 0.65
C ARG A 248 -12.00 11.29 -0.83
N LYS A 249 -11.19 10.71 -1.72
CA LYS A 249 -11.40 10.74 -3.17
C LYS A 249 -12.41 9.65 -3.56
N LYS A 250 -13.63 10.06 -3.86
CA LYS A 250 -14.75 9.17 -4.28
C LYS A 250 -15.18 9.39 -5.73
N ASN A 251 -14.41 10.15 -6.49
CA ASN A 251 -14.72 10.43 -7.88
C ASN A 251 -14.45 9.18 -8.76
N PRO A 252 -15.19 9.02 -9.87
CA PRO A 252 -15.10 7.82 -10.70
C PRO A 252 -13.72 7.61 -11.32
N ILE A 253 -13.00 8.67 -11.67
CA ILE A 253 -11.67 8.56 -12.30
C ILE A 253 -10.68 7.97 -11.28
N TYR A 254 -10.60 8.53 -10.07
CA TYR A 254 -9.74 8.03 -9.00
C TYR A 254 -10.05 6.58 -8.62
N LEU A 255 -11.34 6.24 -8.48
CA LEU A 255 -11.74 4.87 -8.12
C LEU A 255 -11.36 3.86 -9.20
N GLU A 256 -11.51 4.23 -10.48
CA GLU A 256 -11.10 3.36 -11.59
C GLU A 256 -9.57 3.26 -11.70
N THR A 257 -8.82 4.34 -11.46
CA THR A 257 -7.34 4.30 -11.40
C THR A 257 -6.86 3.39 -10.26
N LEU A 258 -7.44 3.51 -9.06
CA LEU A 258 -7.10 2.68 -7.92
C LEU A 258 -7.42 1.20 -8.18
N LYS A 259 -8.57 0.93 -8.79
CA LYS A 259 -8.96 -0.43 -9.20
C LYS A 259 -7.98 -0.99 -10.24
N SER A 260 -7.60 -0.18 -11.23
CA SER A 260 -6.66 -0.57 -12.29
C SER A 260 -5.28 -0.90 -11.71
N MET A 261 -4.76 -0.06 -10.81
CA MET A 261 -3.51 -0.34 -10.11
C MET A 261 -3.57 -1.68 -9.35
N SER A 262 -4.65 -1.93 -8.59
CA SER A 262 -4.81 -3.19 -7.86
C SER A 262 -4.91 -4.40 -8.79
N MET A 263 -5.70 -4.32 -9.87
CA MET A 263 -5.87 -5.40 -10.83
C MET A 263 -4.56 -5.74 -11.56
N LEU A 264 -3.82 -4.73 -12.01
CA LEU A 264 -2.58 -4.92 -12.74
C LEU A 264 -1.46 -5.40 -11.82
N SER A 265 -1.41 -4.92 -10.56
CA SER A 265 -0.44 -5.41 -9.57
C SER A 265 -0.58 -6.91 -9.28
N ILE A 266 -1.81 -7.44 -9.31
CA ILE A 266 -2.09 -8.88 -9.04
C ILE A 266 -1.70 -9.78 -10.23
N ARG A 267 -1.72 -9.23 -11.45
CA ARG A 267 -1.45 -9.97 -12.70
C ARG A 267 0.03 -10.09 -13.04
N ARG A 268 0.87 -9.21 -12.49
CA ARG A 268 2.31 -9.16 -12.74
C ARG A 268 3.10 -10.17 -11.91
#